data_AF-A0A090TAX9-F1
#
_entry.id   AF-A0A090TAX9-F1
#
_cell.length_a   1.000
_cell.length_b   1.000
_cell.length_c   1.000
_cell.angle_alpha   90.00
_cell.angle_beta   90.00
_cell.angle_gamma   90.00
#
_symmetry.space_group_name_H-M   'P 1'
#
loop_
_entity.id
_entity.type
_entity.pdbx_description
1 polymer ?
#
loop_
_entity_poly.entity_id
_entity_poly.type
_entity_poly.pdbx_seq_one_letter_code
_entity_poly.pdbx_strand_id
1 'polypeptide(L)' 'MFYPPLLRSATVRKFMVGYEMLAESQRDLTAEQAADRLRALSDVHYKEQ' A
#
# COMPACT_ATOMS: atom_id res chain seq x y z
N MET A 1 13.96 3.64 -5.95
CA MET A 1 12.82 2.69 -5.87
C MET A 1 12.05 3.01 -4.61
N PHE A 2 10.74 3.28 -4.70
CA PHE A 2 9.89 3.68 -3.56
C PHE A 2 8.90 2.56 -3.24
N TYR A 3 8.80 2.17 -1.96
CA TYR A 3 7.89 1.14 -1.47
C TYR A 3 6.99 1.74 -0.36
N PRO A 4 5.77 2.20 -0.70
CA PRO A 4 4.92 2.88 0.26
C PRO A 4 4.45 1.90 1.35
N PRO A 5 4.59 2.27 2.64
CA PRO A 5 4.24 1.36 3.73
C PRO A 5 2.77 1.45 4.17
N LEU A 6 2.00 2.46 3.76
CA LEU A 6 0.61 2.65 4.21
C LEU A 6 -0.31 1.56 3.63
N LEU A 7 -1.22 1.02 4.46
CA LEU A 7 -2.05 -0.13 4.08
C LEU A 7 -3.55 0.12 4.24
N ARG A 8 -3.99 0.66 5.39
CA ARG A 8 -5.42 0.80 5.70
C ARG A 8 -5.89 2.25 5.81
N SER A 9 -5.01 3.16 6.20
CA SER A 9 -5.30 4.59 6.32
C SER A 9 -4.00 5.40 6.33
N ALA A 10 -4.10 6.73 6.43
CA ALA A 10 -2.95 7.62 6.60
C ALA A 10 -2.13 7.33 7.88
N THR A 11 -2.70 6.63 8.86
CA THR A 11 -2.05 6.32 10.14
C THR A 11 -1.73 4.83 10.33
N VAL A 12 -2.17 3.95 9.42
CA VAL A 12 -2.01 2.49 9.56
C VAL A 12 -1.19 1.91 8.42
N ARG A 13 -0.01 1.38 8.75
CA ARG A 13 0.99 0.84 7.82
C ARG A 13 1.13 -0.69 7.89
N LYS A 14 1.65 -1.28 6.83
CA LYS A 14 2.24 -2.63 6.82
C LYS A 14 3.55 -2.62 7.61
N PHE A 15 3.72 -3.64 8.43
CA PHE A 15 4.97 -3.96 9.11
C PHE A 15 5.55 -5.21 8.46
N MET A 16 6.79 -5.14 8.00
CA MET A 16 7.54 -6.29 7.46
C MET A 16 8.45 -6.79 8.58
N VAL A 17 7.92 -7.64 9.45
CA VAL A 17 8.59 -8.07 10.69
C VAL A 17 8.34 -9.56 10.94
N GLY A 18 8.98 -10.15 11.96
CA GLY A 18 8.68 -11.53 12.35
C GLY A 18 8.95 -12.54 11.22
N TYR A 19 7.92 -13.27 10.80
CA TYR A 19 8.04 -14.25 9.71
C TYR A 19 8.56 -13.63 8.41
N GLU A 20 8.13 -12.41 8.10
CA GLU A 20 8.54 -11.72 6.87
C GLU A 20 10.01 -11.29 6.88
N MET A 21 10.67 -11.29 8.04
CA MET A 21 12.12 -11.05 8.16
C MET A 21 12.96 -12.32 8.03
N LEU A 22 12.38 -13.50 8.29
CA LEU A 22 13.12 -14.75 8.43
C LEU A 22 12.76 -15.79 7.36
N ALA A 23 11.66 -15.60 6.64
CA ALA A 23 11.15 -16.57 5.67
C ALA A 23 10.70 -15.92 4.37
N GLU A 24 9.45 -15.45 4.27
CA GLU A 24 8.88 -14.99 3.01
C GLU A 24 8.00 -13.74 3.19
N SER A 25 7.95 -12.90 2.15
CA SER A 25 7.07 -11.74 2.11
C SER A 25 5.59 -12.15 2.11
N GLN A 26 4.80 -11.52 2.97
CA GLN A 26 3.35 -11.74 3.07
C GLN A 26 2.57 -10.45 2.80
N ARG A 27 1.41 -10.56 2.17
CA ARG A 27 0.54 -9.42 1.80
C ARG A 27 -0.87 -9.61 2.33
N ASP A 28 -1.44 -8.52 2.86
CA ASP A 28 -2.82 -8.45 3.35
C ASP A 28 -3.84 -8.07 2.25
N LEU A 29 -3.34 -7.64 1.08
CA LEU A 29 -4.13 -7.13 -0.05
C LEU A 29 -3.59 -7.70 -1.38
N THR A 30 -4.48 -8.08 -2.28
CA THR A 30 -4.10 -8.54 -3.63
C THR A 30 -3.63 -7.38 -4.51
N ALA A 31 -2.90 -7.68 -5.58
CA ALA A 31 -2.39 -6.63 -6.47
C ALA A 31 -3.53 -5.97 -7.25
N GLU A 32 -4.54 -6.76 -7.61
CA GLU A 32 -5.74 -6.37 -8.34
C GLU A 32 -6.54 -5.36 -7.52
N GLN A 33 -6.81 -5.68 -6.24
CA GLN A 33 -7.50 -4.76 -5.34
C GLN A 33 -6.72 -3.47 -5.10
N ALA A 34 -5.39 -3.53 -4.99
CA ALA A 34 -4.57 -2.33 -4.84
C ALA A 34 -4.66 -1.44 -6.09
N ALA A 35 -4.58 -2.04 -7.28
CA ALA A 35 -4.64 -1.33 -8.55
C ALA A 35 -6.03 -0.73 -8.80
N ASP A 36 -7.11 -1.44 -8.47
CA ASP A 36 -8.48 -0.93 -8.57
C ASP A 36 -8.68 0.32 -7.70
N ARG A 37 -8.16 0.30 -6.46
CA ARG A 37 -8.23 1.47 -5.56
C ARG A 37 -7.47 2.67 -6.10
N LEU A 38 -6.29 2.45 -6.69
CA LEU A 38 -5.48 3.54 -7.26
C LEU A 38 -6.15 4.16 -8.49
N ARG A 39 -6.72 3.34 -9.39
CA ARG A 39 -7.43 3.82 -10.57
C ARG A 39 -8.71 4.59 -10.27
N ALA A 40 -9.32 4.37 -9.10
CA ALA A 40 -10.52 5.08 -8.69
C ALA A 40 -10.24 6.51 -8.21
N LEU A 41 -8.97 6.91 -8.04
CA LEU A 41 -8.58 8.24 -7.59
C LEU A 41 -8.31 9.18 -8.76
N SER A 42 -8.34 10.49 -8.50
CA SER A 42 -7.98 11.53 -9.46
C SER A 42 -6.46 11.58 -9.69
N ASP A 43 -6.06 11.75 -10.95
CA ASP A 43 -4.65 12.02 -11.31
C ASP A 43 -4.20 13.45 -10.95
N VAL A 44 -5.14 14.38 -10.72
CA VAL A 44 -4.84 15.74 -10.24
C VAL A 44 -4.60 15.69 -8.73
N HIS A 45 -3.46 16.21 -8.28
CA HIS A 45 -3.10 16.28 -6.87
C HIS A 45 -4.10 17.17 -6.10
N TYR A 46 -4.52 16.74 -4.91
CA TYR A 46 -5.59 17.39 -4.15
C TYR A 46 -5.33 18.87 -3.77
N LYS A 47 -4.09 19.35 -3.84
CA LYS A 47 -3.74 20.77 -3.62
C LYS A 47 -3.85 21.64 -4.88
N GLU A 48 -4.00 21.00 -6.04
CA GLU A 48 -4.06 21.62 -7.38
C GLU A 48 -5.45 21.47 -8.01
N GLN A 49 -6.39 20.84 -7.29
CA GLN A 49 -7.81 20.78 -7.65
C GLN A 49 -8.52 22.10 -7.38
#